data_AF-A0A821BG09-F1
#
_entry.id   AF-A0A821BG09-F1
#
_cell.length_a   1.000
_cell.length_b   1.000
_cell.length_c   1.000
_cell.angle_alpha   90.00
_cell.angle_beta   90.00
_cell.angle_gamma   90.00
#
_symmetry.space_group_name_H-M   'P 1'
#
loop_
_entity.id
_entity.type
_entity.pdbx_description
1 polymer ?
#
loop_
_entity_poly.entity_id
_entity_poly.type
_entity_poly.pdbx_seq_one_letter_code
_entity_poly.pdbx_strand_id
1 'polypeptide(L)'
;YHVVEYNETDGSVIRKYTAQGYADWSTWARGQSWAVHGFTIAYRYTKYQPFLDKAIGAANYVLTHLPSSTDLITYWDYDAPYNSTLAYQPRDTSAAAIFASALVELSQYAPTSDLKDYFLTNAKAIVDQLSSPKYMIYGDKDYKLPALLTNGTMGPYPKSSYDVSLAYGDYYLTQAVIRLAKL
;
A
#
# COMPACT_ATOMS: atom_id res chain seq x y z
N TYR A 1 4.66 9.80 8.59
CA TYR A 1 4.42 9.30 9.96
C TYR A 1 3.10 8.58 10.00
N HIS A 2 3.02 7.52 10.81
CA HIS A 2 1.80 6.75 10.98
C HIS A 2 0.85 7.43 11.97
N VAL A 3 1.35 7.90 13.12
CA VAL A 3 0.55 8.60 14.13
C VAL A 3 1.16 9.97 14.40
N VAL A 4 0.29 10.98 14.52
CA VAL A 4 0.65 12.32 15.00
C VAL A 4 -0.26 12.65 16.17
N GLU A 5 0.34 12.93 17.31
CA GLU A 5 -0.37 13.35 18.52
C GLU A 5 -0.36 14.86 18.61
N TYR A 6 -1.53 15.43 18.87
CA TYR A 6 -1.74 16.86 18.98
C TYR A 6 -2.19 17.21 20.40
N ASN A 7 -1.79 18.39 20.87
CA ASN A 7 -2.32 18.98 22.09
C ASN A 7 -3.78 19.37 21.86
N GLU A 8 -4.68 18.87 22.72
CA GLU A 8 -6.12 19.09 22.60
C GLU A 8 -6.54 20.55 22.80
N THR A 9 -5.71 21.36 23.46
CA THR A 9 -6.01 22.76 23.77
C THR A 9 -5.61 23.71 22.64
N ASP A 10 -4.42 23.53 22.05
CA ASP A 10 -3.86 24.48 21.08
C ASP A 10 -3.54 23.89 19.69
N GLY A 11 -3.72 22.59 19.50
CA GLY A 11 -3.46 21.91 18.23
C GLY A 11 -1.98 21.81 17.86
N SER A 12 -1.05 22.12 18.78
CA SER A 12 0.38 21.92 18.55
C SER A 12 0.73 20.43 18.48
N VAL A 13 1.77 20.10 17.71
CA VAL A 13 2.24 18.71 17.60
C VAL A 13 3.06 18.34 18.83
N ILE A 14 2.62 17.31 19.56
CA ILE A 14 3.33 16.76 20.72
C ILE A 14 4.39 15.75 20.26
N ARG A 15 3.98 14.78 19.46
CA ARG A 15 4.88 13.73 18.95
C ARG A 15 4.40 13.15 17.62
N LYS A 16 5.36 12.56 16.90
CA LYS A 16 5.14 11.84 15.65
C LYS A 16 5.80 10.48 15.81
N TYR A 17 5.03 9.41 15.65
CA TYR A 17 5.48 8.07 15.98
C TYR A 17 4.76 7.01 15.13
N THR A 18 5.08 5.73 15.37
CA THR A 18 4.38 4.62 14.75
C THR A 18 3.78 3.65 15.76
N ALA A 19 2.59 3.13 15.45
CA ALA A 19 1.98 2.04 16.21
C ALA A 19 2.20 0.66 15.56
N GLN A 20 2.56 0.62 14.27
CA GLN A 20 2.60 -0.61 13.45
C GLN A 20 3.78 -0.72 12.50
N GLY A 21 4.56 0.35 12.33
CA GLY A 21 5.80 0.36 11.55
C GLY A 21 6.99 -0.12 12.37
N TYR A 22 8.14 -0.18 11.72
CA TYR A 22 9.40 -0.60 12.32
C TYR A 22 9.93 0.38 13.39
N ALA A 23 9.92 1.67 13.09
CA ALA A 23 10.38 2.72 13.98
C ALA A 23 9.62 4.03 13.73
N ASP A 24 9.70 4.99 14.66
CA ASP A 24 9.02 6.29 14.51
C ASP A 24 9.46 7.08 13.28
N TRP A 25 10.69 6.82 12.82
CA TRP A 25 11.28 7.41 11.62
C TRP A 25 11.07 6.56 10.36
N SER A 26 10.59 5.32 10.49
CA SER A 26 10.40 4.42 9.37
C SER A 26 9.10 4.66 8.63
N THR A 27 9.01 4.11 7.42
CA THR A 27 7.84 4.23 6.55
C THR A 27 7.12 2.91 6.46
N TRP A 28 6.13 2.75 7.33
CA TRP A 28 5.21 1.62 7.28
C TRP A 28 4.46 1.56 5.94
N ALA A 29 4.60 0.45 5.22
CA ALA A 29 4.20 0.38 3.81
C ALA A 29 2.70 0.62 3.61
N ARG A 30 1.85 0.00 4.44
CA ARG A 30 0.40 0.20 4.35
C ARG A 30 -0.02 1.62 4.70
N GLY A 31 0.68 2.28 5.63
CA GLY A 31 0.44 3.70 5.95
C GLY A 31 0.71 4.60 4.74
N GLN A 32 1.76 4.30 3.98
CA GLN A 32 2.06 5.04 2.76
C GLN A 32 1.03 4.75 1.65
N SER A 33 0.59 3.51 1.49
CA SER A 33 -0.51 3.17 0.58
C SER A 33 -1.81 3.91 0.94
N TRP A 34 -2.11 4.08 2.24
CA TRP A 34 -3.22 4.90 2.69
C TRP A 34 -3.08 6.37 2.34
N ALA A 35 -1.87 6.94 2.38
CA ALA A 35 -1.65 8.32 1.96
C ALA A 35 -2.01 8.49 0.48
N VAL A 36 -1.52 7.59 -0.40
CA VAL A 36 -1.85 7.63 -1.83
C VAL A 36 -3.36 7.53 -2.06
N HIS A 37 -4.00 6.51 -1.47
CA HIS A 37 -5.43 6.28 -1.62
C HIS A 37 -6.27 7.44 -1.05
N GLY A 38 -5.98 7.87 0.17
CA GLY A 38 -6.72 8.89 0.90
C GLY A 38 -6.63 10.26 0.23
N PHE A 39 -5.43 10.70 -0.16
CA PHE A 39 -5.26 11.96 -0.87
C PHE A 39 -5.89 11.94 -2.27
N THR A 40 -5.84 10.80 -2.98
CA THR A 40 -6.53 10.62 -4.26
C THR A 40 -8.04 10.80 -4.10
N ILE A 41 -8.64 10.15 -3.09
CA ILE A 41 -10.08 10.29 -2.80
C ILE A 41 -10.42 11.72 -2.37
N ALA A 42 -9.61 12.33 -1.50
CA ALA A 42 -9.83 13.70 -1.07
C ALA A 42 -9.82 14.66 -2.27
N TYR A 43 -8.87 14.50 -3.20
CA TYR A 43 -8.84 15.26 -4.44
C TYR A 43 -10.06 14.98 -5.32
N ARG A 44 -10.50 13.73 -5.45
CA ARG A 44 -11.71 13.39 -6.24
C ARG A 44 -12.90 14.27 -5.85
N TYR A 45 -13.16 14.42 -4.55
CA TYR A 45 -14.32 15.13 -4.02
C TYR A 45 -14.13 16.65 -3.91
N THR A 46 -12.92 17.11 -3.60
CA THR A 46 -12.68 18.53 -3.30
C THR A 46 -12.08 19.30 -4.47
N LYS A 47 -11.43 18.60 -5.42
CA LYS A 47 -10.58 19.18 -6.47
C LYS A 47 -9.48 20.11 -5.91
N TYR A 48 -9.12 19.97 -4.63
CA TYR A 48 -8.11 20.80 -4.00
C TYR A 48 -6.70 20.32 -4.40
N GLN A 49 -6.02 21.11 -5.24
CA GLN A 49 -4.75 20.75 -5.87
C GLN A 49 -3.68 20.19 -4.89
N PRO A 50 -3.49 20.74 -3.68
CA PRO A 50 -2.52 20.17 -2.74
C PRO A 50 -2.77 18.71 -2.36
N PHE A 51 -4.00 18.21 -2.44
CA PHE A 51 -4.24 16.77 -2.25
C PHE A 51 -3.74 15.94 -3.43
N LEU A 52 -3.90 16.42 -4.67
CA LEU A 52 -3.33 15.74 -5.83
C LEU A 52 -1.81 15.71 -5.75
N ASP A 53 -1.18 16.83 -5.39
CA ASP A 53 0.27 16.94 -5.24
C ASP A 53 0.80 15.94 -4.19
N LYS A 54 0.09 15.80 -3.06
CA LYS A 54 0.43 14.81 -2.02
C LYS A 54 0.21 13.37 -2.48
N ALA A 55 -0.87 13.09 -3.21
CA ALA A 55 -1.11 11.76 -3.77
C ALA A 55 0.00 11.35 -4.75
N ILE A 56 0.37 12.23 -5.68
CA ILE A 56 1.45 12.00 -6.67
C ILE A 56 2.80 11.83 -5.96
N GLY A 57 3.14 12.73 -5.03
CA GLY A 57 4.39 12.64 -4.28
C GLY A 57 4.49 11.34 -3.47
N ALA A 58 3.40 10.94 -2.80
CA ALA A 58 3.35 9.70 -2.04
C ALA A 58 3.45 8.47 -2.95
N ALA A 59 2.83 8.50 -4.14
CA ALA A 59 2.89 7.41 -5.11
C ALA A 59 4.30 7.24 -5.68
N ASN A 60 4.95 8.34 -6.05
CA ASN A 60 6.34 8.32 -6.52
C ASN A 60 7.28 7.80 -5.43
N TYR A 61 7.09 8.20 -4.18
CA TYR A 61 7.85 7.64 -3.06
C TYR A 61 7.72 6.12 -2.99
N VAL A 62 6.50 5.56 -3.07
CA VAL A 62 6.32 4.09 -3.06
C VAL A 62 7.08 3.45 -4.21
N LEU A 63 6.91 3.97 -5.44
CA LEU A 63 7.50 3.38 -6.65
C LEU A 63 9.03 3.40 -6.65
N THR A 64 9.66 4.37 -5.98
CA THR A 64 11.13 4.42 -5.84
C THR A 64 11.66 3.59 -4.66
N HIS A 65 10.79 3.11 -3.76
CA HIS A 65 11.17 2.28 -2.61
C HIS A 65 10.66 0.84 -2.74
N LEU A 66 10.23 0.44 -3.94
CA LEU A 66 9.90 -0.95 -4.21
C LEU A 66 11.13 -1.86 -4.07
N PRO A 67 10.93 -3.14 -3.70
CA PRO A 67 12.02 -4.09 -3.51
C PRO A 67 12.99 -4.19 -4.69
N SER A 68 12.47 -4.15 -5.93
CA SER A 68 13.25 -4.02 -7.16
C SER A 68 12.37 -3.55 -8.31
N SER A 69 12.95 -3.32 -9.49
CA SER A 69 12.18 -3.03 -10.72
C SER A 69 11.33 -4.21 -11.22
N THR A 70 11.53 -5.41 -10.69
CA THR A 70 10.82 -6.63 -11.08
C THR A 70 9.99 -7.25 -9.95
N ASP A 71 10.16 -6.80 -8.70
CA ASP A 71 9.39 -7.22 -7.53
C ASP A 71 8.69 -6.00 -6.93
N LEU A 72 7.39 -5.89 -7.23
CA LEU A 72 6.59 -4.71 -6.90
C LEU A 72 5.75 -4.93 -5.63
N ILE A 73 5.85 -6.10 -5.00
CA ILE A 73 5.12 -6.38 -3.76
C ILE A 73 5.96 -5.91 -2.57
N THR A 74 5.53 -4.80 -1.98
CA THR A 74 6.25 -4.17 -0.87
C THR A 74 6.50 -5.09 0.32
N TYR A 75 7.62 -4.88 1.00
CA TYR A 75 7.79 -5.31 2.38
C TYR A 75 6.81 -4.57 3.30
N TRP A 76 6.62 -5.07 4.52
CA TRP A 76 5.72 -4.46 5.51
C TRP A 76 6.11 -3.03 5.92
N ASP A 77 7.40 -2.69 5.82
CA ASP A 77 7.97 -1.37 6.10
C ASP A 77 9.17 -1.13 5.17
N TYR A 78 9.30 0.07 4.59
CA TYR A 78 10.32 0.39 3.60
C TYR A 78 11.73 0.57 4.20
N ASP A 79 11.81 0.86 5.50
CA ASP A 79 13.07 1.19 6.16
C ASP A 79 13.51 0.11 7.17
N ALA A 80 12.73 -0.98 7.30
CA ALA A 80 13.09 -2.10 8.16
C ALA A 80 14.36 -2.81 7.65
N PRO A 81 15.40 -2.99 8.49
CA PRO A 81 16.67 -3.53 8.04
C PRO A 81 16.61 -5.05 7.88
N TYR A 82 17.32 -5.57 6.87
CA TYR A 82 17.65 -6.99 6.82
C TYR A 82 18.99 -7.22 7.52
N ASN A 83 18.97 -7.74 8.75
CA ASN A 83 20.17 -7.95 9.56
C ASN A 83 20.01 -9.16 10.50
N SER A 84 21.00 -9.44 11.35
CA SER A 84 20.97 -10.59 12.26
C SER A 84 19.82 -10.58 13.27
N THR A 85 19.23 -9.41 13.56
CA THR A 85 18.09 -9.25 14.48
C THR A 85 16.74 -9.28 13.75
N LEU A 86 16.70 -8.84 12.48
CA LEU A 86 15.57 -9.02 11.57
C LEU A 86 16.03 -9.80 10.32
N ALA A 87 16.22 -11.10 10.51
CA ALA A 87 16.67 -12.01 9.44
C ALA A 87 15.57 -12.35 8.43
N TYR A 88 14.34 -11.91 8.66
CA TYR A 88 13.22 -12.04 7.73
C TYR A 88 12.45 -10.72 7.68
N GLN A 89 12.04 -10.34 6.47
CA GLN A 89 11.22 -9.17 6.20
C GLN A 89 9.95 -9.64 5.49
N PRO A 90 8.82 -9.74 6.19
CA PRO A 90 7.59 -10.19 5.55
C PRO A 90 7.11 -9.16 4.53
N ARG A 91 6.40 -9.66 3.53
CA ARG A 91 5.66 -8.82 2.58
C ARG A 91 4.42 -8.23 3.27
N ASP A 92 3.84 -7.23 2.64
CA ASP A 92 2.48 -6.83 2.93
C ASP A 92 1.67 -6.69 1.64
N THR A 93 1.06 -7.79 1.22
CA THR A 93 0.19 -7.82 0.03
C THR A 93 -1.01 -6.89 0.15
N SER A 94 -1.46 -6.58 1.37
CA SER A 94 -2.54 -5.63 1.57
C SER A 94 -2.12 -4.19 1.23
N ALA A 95 -0.89 -3.78 1.60
CA ALA A 95 -0.33 -2.50 1.21
C ALA A 95 -0.20 -2.38 -0.32
N ALA A 96 0.28 -3.45 -0.98
CA ALA A 96 0.39 -3.49 -2.43
C ALA A 96 -0.99 -3.40 -3.12
N ALA A 97 -2.01 -4.11 -2.60
CA ALA A 97 -3.37 -4.07 -3.14
C ALA A 97 -4.03 -2.68 -3.02
N ILE A 98 -3.90 -2.04 -1.85
CA ILE A 98 -4.37 -0.66 -1.64
C ILE A 98 -3.67 0.28 -2.61
N PHE A 99 -2.35 0.16 -2.74
CA PHE A 99 -1.55 1.02 -3.61
C PHE A 99 -1.92 0.86 -5.08
N ALA A 100 -2.05 -0.38 -5.57
CA ALA A 100 -2.48 -0.66 -6.94
C ALA A 100 -3.86 -0.04 -7.21
N SER A 101 -4.82 -0.26 -6.31
CA SER A 101 -6.15 0.35 -6.44
C SER A 101 -6.08 1.87 -6.51
N ALA A 102 -5.27 2.48 -5.64
CA ALA A 102 -5.08 3.93 -5.60
C ALA A 102 -4.41 4.48 -6.88
N LEU A 103 -3.40 3.79 -7.42
CA LEU A 103 -2.73 4.18 -8.66
C LEU A 103 -3.69 4.18 -9.86
N VAL A 104 -4.60 3.20 -9.95
CA VAL A 104 -5.61 3.18 -11.02
C VAL A 104 -6.47 4.43 -10.97
N GLU A 105 -6.96 4.82 -9.79
CA GLU A 105 -7.77 6.04 -9.65
C GLU A 105 -6.93 7.31 -9.86
N LEU A 106 -5.73 7.38 -9.28
CA LEU A 106 -4.83 8.53 -9.38
C LEU A 106 -4.42 8.81 -10.83
N SER A 107 -4.26 7.77 -11.65
CA SER A 107 -3.96 7.91 -13.08
C SER A 107 -4.99 8.75 -13.85
N GLN A 108 -6.24 8.78 -13.40
CA GLN A 108 -7.32 9.56 -14.01
C GLN A 108 -7.20 11.06 -13.72
N TYR A 109 -6.34 11.43 -12.77
CA TYR A 109 -6.05 12.81 -12.37
C TYR A 109 -4.62 13.22 -12.67
N ALA A 110 -3.82 12.36 -13.30
CA ALA A 110 -2.43 12.67 -13.62
C ALA A 110 -2.37 13.86 -14.61
N PRO A 111 -1.49 14.86 -14.38
CA PRO A 111 -1.39 16.05 -15.22
C PRO A 111 -0.85 15.80 -16.63
N THR A 112 -0.23 14.64 -16.89
CA THR A 112 0.35 14.29 -18.19
C THR A 112 0.00 12.86 -18.57
N SER A 113 0.00 12.56 -19.88
CA SER A 113 -0.16 11.20 -20.41
C SER A 113 0.89 10.25 -19.86
N ASP A 114 2.15 10.69 -19.82
CA ASP A 114 3.27 9.86 -19.38
C ASP A 114 3.11 9.44 -17.91
N LEU A 115 2.66 10.35 -17.06
CA LEU A 115 2.43 10.05 -15.65
C LEU A 115 1.20 9.17 -15.44
N LYS A 116 0.14 9.37 -16.24
CA LYS A 116 -1.02 8.46 -16.30
C LYS A 116 -0.57 7.04 -16.66
N ASP A 117 0.19 6.90 -17.74
CA ASP A 117 0.64 5.60 -18.24
C ASP A 117 1.62 4.94 -17.28
N TYR A 118 2.51 5.72 -16.64
CA TYR A 118 3.39 5.24 -15.60
C TYR A 118 2.62 4.66 -14.41
N PHE A 119 1.60 5.36 -13.90
CA PHE A 119 0.77 4.85 -12.81
C PHE A 119 -0.05 3.62 -13.22
N LEU A 120 -0.66 3.62 -14.41
CA LEU A 120 -1.43 2.46 -14.89
C LEU A 120 -0.57 1.23 -15.12
N THR A 121 0.63 1.41 -15.67
CA THR A 121 1.57 0.31 -15.92
C THR A 121 1.98 -0.35 -14.61
N ASN A 122 2.37 0.45 -13.60
CA ASN A 122 2.71 -0.09 -12.29
C ASN A 122 1.50 -0.71 -11.58
N ALA A 123 0.31 -0.10 -11.68
CA ALA A 123 -0.90 -0.67 -11.10
C ALA A 123 -1.24 -2.05 -11.67
N LYS A 124 -1.17 -2.21 -13.00
CA LYS A 124 -1.37 -3.49 -13.68
C LYS A 124 -0.33 -4.52 -13.26
N ALA A 125 0.94 -4.14 -13.26
CA ALA A 125 2.03 -5.03 -12.86
C ALA A 125 1.92 -5.50 -11.39
N ILE A 126 1.48 -4.64 -10.47
CA ILE A 126 1.21 -5.03 -9.07
C ILE A 126 0.02 -6.00 -9.01
N VAL A 127 -1.08 -5.73 -9.72
CA VAL A 127 -2.22 -6.65 -9.79
C VAL A 127 -1.79 -8.01 -10.34
N ASP A 128 -1.02 -8.04 -11.43
CA ASP A 128 -0.51 -9.29 -12.02
C ASP A 128 0.35 -10.09 -11.03
N GLN A 129 1.24 -9.42 -10.27
CA GLN A 129 2.03 -10.09 -9.25
C GLN A 129 1.15 -10.60 -8.10
N LEU A 130 0.23 -9.79 -7.58
CA LEU A 130 -0.71 -10.20 -6.54
C LEU A 130 -1.59 -11.38 -6.97
N SER A 131 -1.95 -11.45 -8.26
CA SER A 131 -2.73 -12.53 -8.86
C SER A 131 -1.91 -13.76 -9.26
N SER A 132 -0.59 -13.78 -9.01
CA SER A 132 0.27 -14.93 -9.29
C SER A 132 0.15 -16.02 -8.21
N PRO A 133 0.56 -17.28 -8.49
CA PRO A 133 0.58 -18.36 -7.49
C PRO A 133 1.41 -18.08 -6.24
N LYS A 134 2.27 -17.06 -6.27
CA LYS A 134 3.06 -16.65 -5.12
C LYS A 134 2.22 -15.97 -4.04
N TYR A 135 1.17 -15.25 -4.42
CA TYR A 135 0.40 -14.38 -3.51
C TYR A 135 -1.10 -14.65 -3.51
N MET A 136 -1.63 -15.22 -4.60
CA MET A 136 -3.04 -15.55 -4.71
C MET A 136 -3.29 -16.98 -4.25
N ILE A 137 -4.31 -17.13 -3.41
CA ILE A 137 -4.86 -18.42 -3.04
C ILE A 137 -5.80 -18.85 -4.18
N TYR A 138 -5.34 -19.77 -5.01
CA TYR A 138 -6.23 -20.44 -5.96
C TYR A 138 -7.10 -21.44 -5.20
N GLY A 139 -8.41 -21.38 -5.45
CA GLY A 139 -9.37 -22.23 -4.75
C GLY A 139 -9.06 -23.71 -4.90
N ASP A 140 -9.27 -24.45 -3.81
CA ASP A 140 -9.33 -25.91 -3.82
C ASP A 140 -10.81 -26.32 -3.87
N LYS A 141 -11.14 -27.30 -4.72
CA LYS A 141 -12.51 -27.83 -4.83
C LYS A 141 -12.96 -28.51 -3.53
N ASP A 142 -12.02 -29.01 -2.73
CA ASP A 142 -12.26 -29.77 -1.50
C ASP A 142 -12.02 -28.91 -0.23
N TYR A 143 -11.43 -27.72 -0.37
CA TYR A 143 -11.16 -26.81 0.75
C TYR A 143 -11.40 -25.34 0.38
N LYS A 144 -12.35 -24.71 1.07
CA LYS A 144 -12.67 -23.29 0.90
C LYS A 144 -12.02 -22.44 1.99
N LEU A 145 -10.88 -21.83 1.69
CA LEU A 145 -10.36 -20.73 2.50
C LEU A 145 -11.05 -19.43 2.06
N PRO A 146 -11.73 -18.68 2.94
CA PRO A 146 -12.40 -17.43 2.57
C PRO A 146 -11.38 -16.26 2.49
N ALA A 147 -10.39 -16.40 1.62
CA ALA A 147 -9.34 -15.41 1.39
C ALA A 147 -8.85 -15.45 -0.07
N LEU A 148 -8.44 -14.31 -0.60
CA LEU A 148 -7.84 -14.20 -1.94
C LEU A 148 -6.31 -14.10 -1.87
N LEU A 149 -5.78 -13.31 -0.92
CA LEU A 149 -4.36 -13.03 -0.79
C LEU A 149 -3.73 -13.71 0.44
N THR A 150 -2.48 -14.13 0.29
CA THR A 150 -1.56 -14.52 1.36
C THR A 150 -0.53 -13.39 1.61
N ASN A 151 0.37 -13.53 2.57
CA ASN A 151 1.52 -12.64 2.80
C ASN A 151 1.15 -11.18 3.14
N GLY A 152 0.03 -11.00 3.84
CA GLY A 152 -0.32 -9.75 4.50
C GLY A 152 0.35 -9.64 5.87
N THR A 153 0.70 -8.42 6.27
CA THR A 153 1.33 -8.15 7.57
C THR A 153 0.59 -7.07 8.33
N MET A 154 0.02 -7.40 9.51
CA MET A 154 -0.71 -6.43 10.32
C MET A 154 0.20 -5.34 10.90
N GLY A 155 1.41 -5.70 11.33
CA GLY A 155 2.35 -4.80 11.98
C GLY A 155 1.96 -4.47 13.44
N PRO A 156 2.94 -4.25 14.34
CA PRO A 156 4.39 -4.31 14.08
C PRO A 156 4.92 -5.75 14.00
N TYR A 157 5.81 -6.02 13.04
CA TYR A 157 6.51 -7.30 12.93
C TYR A 157 7.72 -7.33 13.91
N PRO A 158 8.02 -8.47 14.57
CA PRO A 158 7.35 -9.77 14.50
C PRO A 158 6.22 -9.98 15.53
N LYS A 159 5.81 -8.92 16.26
CA LYS A 159 4.87 -9.04 17.38
C LYS A 159 3.43 -9.37 16.97
N SER A 160 2.99 -8.85 15.82
CA SER A 160 1.63 -9.03 15.29
C SER A 160 1.61 -10.03 14.15
N SER A 161 0.41 -10.49 13.75
CA SER A 161 0.23 -11.42 12.64
C SER A 161 0.90 -10.94 11.35
N TYR A 162 1.69 -11.81 10.74
CA TYR A 162 2.37 -11.63 9.46
C TYR A 162 2.28 -12.92 8.66
N ASP A 163 2.47 -12.84 7.36
CA ASP A 163 2.26 -13.96 6.44
C ASP A 163 0.85 -14.57 6.51
N VAL A 164 -0.16 -13.69 6.71
CA VAL A 164 -1.57 -14.07 6.83
C VAL A 164 -2.42 -13.45 5.73
N SER A 165 -3.61 -14.00 5.54
CA SER A 165 -4.65 -13.35 4.73
C SER A 165 -5.30 -12.20 5.49
N LEU A 166 -5.57 -11.11 4.78
CA LEU A 166 -6.17 -9.89 5.34
C LEU A 166 -7.34 -9.46 4.47
N ALA A 167 -8.55 -9.44 5.04
CA ALA A 167 -9.78 -9.15 4.29
C ALA A 167 -9.76 -7.79 3.56
N TYR A 168 -9.04 -6.80 4.10
CA TYR A 168 -8.85 -5.53 3.40
C TYR A 168 -7.92 -5.65 2.19
N GLY A 169 -6.90 -6.53 2.22
CA GLY A 169 -6.10 -6.82 1.03
C GLY A 169 -6.97 -7.39 -0.11
N ASP A 170 -7.83 -8.36 0.21
CA ASP A 170 -8.77 -8.97 -0.73
C ASP A 170 -9.74 -7.92 -1.33
N TYR A 171 -10.28 -7.06 -0.47
CA TYR A 171 -11.15 -5.96 -0.91
C TYR A 171 -10.44 -5.04 -1.89
N TYR A 172 -9.22 -4.57 -1.58
CA TYR A 172 -8.53 -3.60 -2.43
C TYR A 172 -7.98 -4.22 -3.71
N LEU A 173 -7.62 -5.51 -3.73
CA LEU A 173 -7.30 -6.22 -4.96
C LEU A 173 -8.53 -6.28 -5.87
N THR A 174 -9.68 -6.68 -5.31
CA THR A 174 -10.95 -6.72 -6.04
C THR A 174 -11.30 -5.34 -6.60
N GLN A 175 -11.14 -4.29 -5.79
CA GLN A 175 -11.38 -2.91 -6.21
C GLN A 175 -10.43 -2.50 -7.34
N ALA A 176 -9.14 -2.84 -7.27
CA ALA A 176 -8.16 -2.53 -8.31
C ALA A 176 -8.54 -3.19 -9.65
N VAL A 177 -8.89 -4.49 -9.62
CA VAL A 177 -9.34 -5.22 -10.81
C VAL A 177 -10.60 -4.60 -11.41
N ILE A 178 -11.60 -4.27 -10.58
CA ILE A 178 -12.83 -3.62 -11.06
C ILE A 178 -12.55 -2.23 -11.64
N ARG A 179 -11.66 -1.45 -11.03
CA ARG A 179 -11.26 -0.13 -11.56
C ARG A 179 -10.58 -0.29 -12.92
N LEU A 180 -9.64 -1.23 -13.05
CA LEU A 180 -8.96 -1.51 -14.33
C LEU A 180 -9.93 -1.95 -15.42
N ALA A 181 -10.90 -2.80 -15.09
CA ALA A 181 -11.90 -3.29 -16.04
C ALA A 181 -12.88 -2.22 -16.55
N LYS A 182 -12.92 -1.05 -15.90
CA LYS A 182 -13.79 0.09 -16.27
C LYS A 182 -13.07 1.18 -17.07
N LEU A 183 -11.75 1.09 -17.21
CA LEU A 183 -10.95 1.99 -18.04
C LEU A 183 -11.09 1.62 -19.51
#